data_AF-A0A9P3IY37-F1
#
_entry.id   AF-A0A9P3IY37-F1
#
_cell.length_a   1.000
_cell.length_b   1.000
_cell.length_c   1.000
_cell.angle_alpha   90.00
_cell.angle_beta   90.00
_cell.angle_gamma   90.00
#
_symmetry.space_group_name_H-M   'P 1'
#
loop_
_entity.id
_entity.type
_entity.pdbx_description
1 polymer ?
#
loop_
_entity_poly.entity_id
_entity_poly.type
_entity_poly.pdbx_seq_one_letter_code
_entity_poly.pdbx_strand_id
1 'polypeptide(L)'
;MANHMRMPLPMLLACLRDLQRCGEIVCEFQEPSLCVQLLSRPRSLSSLAAAICQRLAAVEKSTVAKLDAMYSVVLAAAQVPAESPAADTMAPPLASDWHKSLSGRQTALLHGCISAYFDSRDGTVPSLLAAPATVPTASQFLRSDIKVFLRCQQANPDAPPVNARAIARILHGLTSPAFPTCTWSKHHFWGLYADIDFHTVRRIALEEVIASRPHKLRLRPMLK
;
A
#
# COMPACT_ATOMS: atom_id res chain seq x y z
N MET A 1 -34.00 5.64 -9.67
CA MET A 1 -35.07 6.58 -10.06
C MET A 1 -34.80 7.25 -11.41
N ALA A 2 -33.66 7.91 -11.63
CA ALA A 2 -33.32 8.56 -12.92
C ALA A 2 -33.54 7.66 -14.15
N ASN A 3 -33.00 6.44 -14.13
CA ASN A 3 -33.18 5.48 -15.23
C ASN A 3 -34.63 5.05 -15.45
N HIS A 4 -35.42 4.95 -14.37
CA HIS A 4 -36.84 4.58 -14.45
C HIS A 4 -37.69 5.72 -15.02
N MET A 5 -37.35 6.96 -14.68
CA MET A 5 -38.01 8.17 -15.16
C MET A 5 -37.49 8.62 -16.54
N ARG A 6 -36.56 7.87 -17.15
CA ARG A 6 -35.86 8.21 -18.41
C ARG A 6 -35.34 9.65 -18.42
N MET A 7 -34.89 10.12 -17.26
CA MET A 7 -34.47 11.51 -17.04
C MET A 7 -32.99 11.52 -16.64
N PRO A 8 -32.17 12.45 -17.17
CA PRO A 8 -30.78 12.57 -16.75
C PRO A 8 -30.72 12.94 -15.26
N LEU A 9 -29.78 12.33 -14.53
CA LEU A 9 -29.64 12.52 -13.08
C LEU A 9 -29.62 13.99 -12.64
N PRO A 10 -28.91 14.92 -13.32
CA PRO A 10 -28.93 16.34 -12.95
C PRO A 10 -30.33 16.98 -13.00
N MET A 11 -31.13 16.60 -13.98
CA MET A 11 -32.49 17.12 -14.15
C MET A 11 -33.43 16.53 -13.10
N LEU A 12 -33.28 15.24 -12.77
CA LEU A 12 -34.03 14.64 -11.67
C LEU A 12 -33.69 15.30 -10.33
N LEU A 13 -32.40 15.57 -10.08
CA LEU A 13 -31.96 16.27 -8.87
C LEU A 13 -32.52 17.69 -8.81
N ALA A 14 -32.59 18.40 -9.94
CA ALA A 14 -33.22 19.72 -10.02
C ALA A 14 -34.71 19.64 -9.67
N CYS A 15 -35.47 18.74 -10.31
CA CYS A 15 -36.89 18.55 -10.01
C CYS A 15 -37.14 18.18 -8.53
N LEU A 16 -36.33 17.28 -7.96
CA LEU A 16 -36.47 16.91 -6.54
C LEU A 16 -36.17 18.09 -5.61
N ARG A 17 -35.18 18.94 -5.95
CA ARG A 17 -34.89 20.15 -5.19
C ARG A 17 -36.03 21.17 -5.30
N ASP A 18 -36.64 21.32 -6.47
CA ASP A 18 -37.75 22.26 -6.67
C ASP A 18 -39.00 21.80 -5.90
N LEU A 19 -39.35 20.50 -5.97
CA LEU A 19 -40.45 19.93 -5.18
C LEU A 19 -40.23 20.06 -3.67
N GLN A 20 -38.98 19.91 -3.21
CA GLN A 20 -38.62 20.12 -1.82
C GLN A 20 -38.75 21.60 -1.41
N ARG A 21 -38.39 22.54 -2.29
CA ARG A 21 -38.58 23.99 -2.05
C ARG A 21 -40.05 24.38 -2.01
N CYS A 22 -40.89 23.72 -2.81
CA CYS A 22 -42.35 23.87 -2.79
C CYS A 22 -43.01 23.22 -1.56
N GLY A 23 -42.26 22.45 -0.76
CA GLY A 23 -42.78 21.75 0.43
C GLY A 23 -43.61 20.51 0.10
N GLU A 24 -43.60 20.05 -1.15
CA GLU A 24 -44.37 18.88 -1.58
C GLU A 24 -43.72 17.55 -1.17
N ILE A 25 -42.40 17.56 -0.98
CA ILE A 25 -41.63 16.39 -0.54
C ILE A 25 -40.58 16.78 0.50
N VAL A 26 -40.22 15.82 1.35
CA VAL A 26 -39.05 15.89 2.23
C VAL A 26 -38.05 14.86 1.74
N CYS A 27 -36.87 15.30 1.33
CA CYS A 27 -35.81 14.44 0.80
C CYS A 27 -34.49 14.74 1.51
N GLU A 28 -33.82 13.70 1.99
CA GLU A 28 -32.44 13.77 2.47
C GLU A 28 -31.49 13.26 1.37
N PHE A 29 -30.55 14.10 0.96
CA PHE A 29 -29.50 13.72 0.03
C PHE A 29 -28.28 13.23 0.84
N GLN A 30 -28.08 11.91 0.88
CA GLN A 30 -26.85 11.34 1.42
C GLN A 30 -25.64 11.61 0.50
N GLU A 31 -24.46 11.57 1.11
CA GLU A 31 -23.14 11.90 0.55
C GLU A 31 -22.87 11.40 -0.89
N PRO A 32 -21.94 12.05 -1.62
CA PRO A 32 -21.62 11.68 -2.98
C PRO A 32 -21.16 10.22 -3.08
N SER A 33 -21.97 9.40 -3.73
CA SER A 33 -21.64 8.04 -4.11
C SER A 33 -21.20 7.98 -5.57
N LEU A 34 -20.32 7.03 -5.89
CA LEU A 34 -19.93 6.76 -7.27
C LEU A 34 -21.13 6.20 -8.05
N CYS A 35 -21.71 7.04 -8.90
CA CYS A 35 -22.77 6.64 -9.83
C CYS A 35 -22.13 5.98 -11.06
N VAL A 36 -22.05 4.65 -11.05
CA VAL A 36 -21.56 3.86 -12.19
C VAL A 36 -22.72 3.31 -13.02
N GLN A 37 -22.64 3.46 -14.34
CA GLN A 37 -23.56 2.83 -15.28
C GLN A 37 -22.84 1.68 -16.00
N LEU A 38 -23.42 0.47 -15.93
CA LEU A 38 -22.95 -0.66 -16.72
C LEU A 38 -23.39 -0.46 -18.17
N LEU A 39 -22.45 -0.08 -19.04
CA LEU A 39 -22.70 0.09 -20.48
C LEU A 39 -22.98 -1.23 -21.18
N SER A 40 -22.40 -2.32 -20.68
CA SER A 40 -22.57 -3.66 -21.22
C SER A 40 -22.49 -4.69 -20.09
N ARG A 41 -23.34 -5.72 -20.15
CA ARG A 41 -23.28 -6.81 -19.17
C ARG A 41 -22.06 -7.71 -19.46
N PRO A 42 -21.15 -7.91 -18.50
CA PRO A 42 -20.02 -8.81 -18.70
C PRO A 42 -20.51 -10.26 -18.85
N ARG A 43 -19.87 -11.02 -19.74
CA ARG A 43 -20.21 -12.44 -20.01
C ARG A 43 -20.01 -13.32 -18.77
N SER A 44 -19.03 -12.99 -17.92
CA SER A 44 -18.77 -13.65 -16.64
C SER A 44 -18.21 -12.66 -15.64
N LEU A 45 -18.83 -12.59 -14.45
CA LEU A 45 -18.34 -11.76 -13.35
C LEU A 45 -16.98 -12.24 -12.85
N SER A 46 -16.72 -13.55 -12.86
CA SER A 46 -15.44 -14.13 -12.44
C SER A 46 -14.29 -13.72 -13.37
N SER A 47 -14.55 -13.67 -14.68
CA SER A 47 -13.55 -13.20 -15.65
C SER A 47 -13.26 -11.72 -15.49
N LEU A 48 -14.29 -10.88 -15.28
CA LEU A 48 -14.10 -9.46 -15.00
C LEU A 48 -13.31 -9.24 -13.70
N ALA A 49 -13.65 -9.96 -12.63
CA ALA A 49 -12.93 -9.89 -11.36
C ALA A 49 -11.47 -10.29 -11.53
N ALA A 50 -11.19 -11.37 -12.25
CA ALA A 50 -9.82 -11.80 -12.55
C ALA A 50 -9.04 -10.74 -13.34
N ALA A 51 -9.66 -10.13 -14.35
CA ALA A 51 -9.04 -9.07 -15.15
C ALA A 51 -8.75 -7.81 -14.31
N ILE A 52 -9.67 -7.40 -13.44
CA ILE A 52 -9.46 -6.28 -12.51
C ILE A 52 -8.30 -6.62 -11.56
N CYS A 53 -8.29 -7.81 -10.96
CA CYS A 53 -7.21 -8.26 -10.08
C CYS A 53 -5.86 -8.26 -10.80
N GLN A 54 -5.79 -8.77 -12.03
CA GLN A 54 -4.57 -8.77 -12.84
C GLN A 54 -4.08 -7.34 -13.12
N ARG A 55 -5.00 -6.43 -13.48
CA ARG A 55 -4.64 -5.03 -13.73
C ARG A 55 -4.16 -4.35 -12.47
N LEU A 56 -4.81 -4.56 -11.33
CA LEU A 56 -4.37 -4.01 -10.04
C LEU A 56 -3.00 -4.56 -9.64
N ALA A 57 -2.75 -5.85 -9.84
CA ALA A 57 -1.45 -6.46 -9.58
C ALA A 57 -0.36 -5.91 -10.50
N ALA A 58 -0.67 -5.65 -11.78
CA ALA A 58 0.27 -5.04 -12.72
C ALA A 58 0.60 -3.58 -12.33
N VAL A 59 -0.41 -2.82 -11.88
CA VAL A 59 -0.21 -1.45 -11.36
C VAL A 59 0.67 -1.49 -10.10
N GLU A 60 0.35 -2.34 -9.14
CA GLU A 60 1.14 -2.53 -7.91
C GLU A 60 2.59 -2.87 -8.25
N LYS A 61 2.81 -3.88 -9.09
CA LYS A 61 4.16 -4.28 -9.54
C LYS A 61 4.91 -3.14 -10.21
N SER A 62 4.25 -2.38 -11.08
CA SER A 62 4.86 -1.22 -11.74
C SER A 62 5.22 -0.13 -10.73
N THR A 63 4.36 0.15 -9.75
CA THR A 63 4.65 1.16 -8.72
C THR A 63 5.82 0.76 -7.81
N VAL A 64 5.90 -0.52 -7.42
CA VAL A 64 7.02 -1.05 -6.63
C VAL A 64 8.31 -0.98 -7.43
N ALA A 65 8.31 -1.44 -8.69
CA ALA A 65 9.49 -1.39 -9.55
C ALA A 65 10.05 0.03 -9.74
N LYS A 66 9.17 1.04 -9.84
CA LYS A 66 9.58 2.46 -9.91
C LYS A 66 10.29 2.91 -8.63
N LEU A 67 9.77 2.51 -7.46
CA LEU A 67 10.39 2.84 -6.18
C LEU A 67 11.73 2.11 -6.00
N ASP A 68 11.81 0.84 -6.37
CA ASP A 68 13.06 0.06 -6.33
C ASP A 68 14.13 0.66 -7.24
N ALA A 69 13.74 1.09 -8.45
CA ALA A 69 14.60 1.81 -9.37
C ALA A 69 15.15 3.11 -8.75
N MET A 70 14.27 3.94 -8.17
CA MET A 70 14.71 5.17 -7.49
C MET A 70 15.64 4.88 -6.31
N TYR A 71 15.27 3.92 -5.46
CA TYR A 71 16.04 3.55 -4.27
C TYR A 71 17.43 3.03 -4.65
N SER A 72 17.52 2.13 -5.63
CA SER A 72 18.80 1.56 -6.06
C SER A 72 19.76 2.62 -6.61
N VAL A 73 19.26 3.59 -7.38
CA VAL A 73 20.04 4.69 -7.93
C VAL A 73 20.57 5.62 -6.82
N VAL A 74 19.70 5.97 -5.86
CA VAL A 74 20.10 6.81 -4.71
C VAL A 74 21.11 6.08 -3.82
N LEU A 75 20.88 4.79 -3.56
CA LEU A 75 21.80 3.98 -2.77
C LEU A 75 23.17 3.87 -3.45
N ALA A 76 23.21 3.65 -4.77
CA ALA A 76 24.45 3.63 -5.54
C ALA A 76 25.18 4.98 -5.47
N ALA A 77 24.47 6.10 -5.60
CA ALA A 77 25.05 7.43 -5.45
C ALA A 77 25.59 7.68 -4.03
N ALA A 78 24.88 7.24 -2.99
CA ALA A 78 25.31 7.38 -1.61
C ALA A 78 26.57 6.57 -1.28
N GLN A 79 26.80 5.46 -1.97
CA GLN A 79 28.01 4.64 -1.82
C GLN A 79 29.23 5.20 -2.57
N VAL A 80 29.06 6.19 -3.46
CA VAL A 80 30.19 6.86 -4.11
C VAL A 80 30.94 7.69 -3.05
N PRO A 81 32.24 7.44 -2.82
CA PRO A 81 33.02 8.23 -1.88
C PRO A 81 32.99 9.72 -2.26
N ALA A 82 32.74 10.58 -1.27
CA ALA A 82 32.92 12.01 -1.47
C ALA A 82 34.38 12.28 -1.84
N GLU A 83 34.61 13.07 -2.89
CA GLU A 83 35.95 13.57 -3.18
C GLU A 83 36.43 14.30 -1.92
N SER A 84 37.54 13.84 -1.34
CA SER A 84 38.17 14.55 -0.23
C SER A 84 38.42 15.97 -0.72
N PRO A 85 37.89 17.01 -0.04
CA PRO A 85 38.37 18.35 -0.32
C PRO A 85 39.89 18.31 -0.12
N ALA A 86 40.64 18.88 -1.07
CA ALA A 86 42.04 19.17 -0.86
C ALA A 86 42.19 19.85 0.51
N ALA A 87 43.25 19.49 1.23
CA ALA A 87 43.44 19.64 2.67
C ALA A 87 43.56 21.10 3.21
N ASP A 88 42.94 22.10 2.56
CA ASP A 88 43.24 23.52 2.83
C ASP A 88 42.03 24.37 3.29
N THR A 89 40.95 23.79 3.80
CA THR A 89 39.87 24.62 4.41
C THR A 89 39.34 24.02 5.71
N MET A 90 39.84 24.56 6.82
CA MET A 90 39.63 24.14 8.19
C MET A 90 38.31 24.68 8.79
N ALA A 91 37.18 24.55 8.09
CA ALA A 91 35.88 24.98 8.60
C ALA A 91 34.86 23.83 8.55
N PRO A 92 34.20 23.48 9.67
CA PRO A 92 33.08 22.54 9.67
C PRO A 92 31.92 23.13 8.83
N PRO A 93 31.25 22.34 7.97
CA PRO A 93 30.10 22.85 7.23
C PRO A 93 28.98 23.20 8.21
N LEU A 94 28.55 24.46 8.23
CA LEU A 94 27.30 24.85 8.88
C LEU A 94 26.13 24.16 8.18
N ALA A 95 25.11 23.79 8.97
CA ALA A 95 23.90 23.08 8.53
C ALA A 95 23.12 23.74 7.37
N SER A 96 23.50 24.95 6.94
CA SER A 96 22.95 25.67 5.79
C SER A 96 23.52 25.24 4.43
N ASP A 97 24.58 24.43 4.38
CA ASP A 97 25.28 24.06 3.14
C ASP A 97 24.98 22.63 2.64
N TRP A 98 23.88 21.98 3.04
CA TRP A 98 23.52 20.64 2.54
C TRP A 98 23.33 20.60 1.01
N HIS A 99 23.06 21.74 0.38
CA HIS A 99 23.01 21.93 -1.07
C HIS A 99 24.39 21.97 -1.76
N LYS A 100 25.49 22.12 -0.99
CA LYS A 100 26.88 22.01 -1.44
C LYS A 100 27.49 20.78 -0.73
N SER A 101 27.35 19.56 -1.21
CA SER A 101 27.95 19.13 -2.46
C SER A 101 27.63 17.65 -2.60
N LEU A 102 26.70 17.27 -3.48
CA LEU A 102 26.86 15.97 -4.12
C LEU A 102 28.13 16.09 -4.96
N SER A 103 29.06 15.15 -4.81
CA SER A 103 30.27 15.17 -5.63
C SER A 103 29.89 15.19 -7.11
N GLY A 104 30.74 15.78 -7.96
CA GLY A 104 30.50 15.79 -9.42
C GLY A 104 30.24 14.38 -9.96
N ARG A 105 30.90 13.37 -9.36
CA ARG A 105 30.68 11.95 -9.63
C ARG A 105 29.31 11.44 -9.23
N GLN A 106 28.79 11.81 -8.06
CA GLN A 106 27.43 11.43 -7.63
C GLN A 106 26.39 12.06 -8.55
N THR A 107 26.55 13.34 -8.90
CA THR A 107 25.64 14.05 -9.81
C THR A 107 25.64 13.44 -11.20
N ALA A 108 26.83 13.14 -11.76
CA ALA A 108 26.96 12.48 -13.06
C ALA A 108 26.34 11.09 -13.08
N LEU A 109 26.52 10.30 -12.01
CA LEU A 109 25.91 8.97 -11.87
C LEU A 109 24.39 9.08 -11.87
N LEU A 110 23.82 9.96 -11.03
CA LEU A 110 22.38 10.17 -10.95
C LEU A 110 21.79 10.58 -12.31
N HIS A 111 22.41 11.55 -12.99
CA HIS A 111 21.98 11.99 -14.31
C HIS A 111 22.02 10.87 -15.36
N GLY A 112 23.09 10.07 -15.36
CA GLY A 112 23.21 8.92 -16.27
C GLY A 112 22.13 7.87 -16.01
N CYS A 113 21.87 7.55 -14.74
CA CYS A 113 20.84 6.57 -14.36
C CYS A 113 19.43 7.05 -14.70
N ILE A 114 19.13 8.33 -14.44
CA ILE A 114 17.83 8.93 -14.76
C ILE A 114 17.61 8.90 -16.28
N SER A 115 18.61 9.29 -17.07
CA SER A 115 18.52 9.27 -18.53
C SER A 115 18.28 7.84 -19.05
N ALA A 116 19.07 6.88 -18.57
CA ALA A 116 18.91 5.46 -18.93
C ALA A 116 17.53 4.89 -18.55
N TYR A 117 16.95 5.31 -17.42
CA TYR A 117 15.60 4.92 -17.01
C TYR A 117 14.54 5.40 -18.00
N PHE A 118 14.61 6.65 -18.44
CA PHE A 118 13.63 7.24 -19.37
C PHE A 118 13.82 6.77 -20.82
N ASP A 119 15.04 6.42 -21.22
CA ASP A 119 15.32 5.86 -22.55
C ASP A 119 14.95 4.37 -22.65
N SER A 120 14.83 3.67 -21.52
CA SER A 120 14.42 2.26 -21.48
C SER A 120 12.92 2.11 -21.74
N ARG A 121 12.57 1.36 -22.80
CA ARG A 121 11.17 1.05 -23.15
C ARG A 121 10.42 0.26 -22.07
N ASP A 122 11.14 -0.44 -21.20
CA ASP A 122 10.57 -1.34 -20.19
C ASP A 122 10.56 -0.73 -18.79
N GLY A 123 11.08 0.50 -18.61
CA GLY A 123 11.17 1.16 -17.30
C GLY A 123 12.08 0.43 -16.30
N THR A 124 12.89 -0.51 -16.78
CA THR A 124 13.90 -1.21 -15.99
C THR A 124 15.21 -0.44 -16.09
N VAL A 125 15.65 0.17 -14.99
CA VAL A 125 17.05 0.59 -14.84
C VAL A 125 17.87 -0.70 -14.73
N PRO A 126 19.03 -0.82 -15.39
CA PRO A 126 19.99 -1.85 -15.04
C PRO A 126 20.19 -1.80 -13.53
N SER A 127 19.87 -2.87 -12.81
CA SER A 127 20.04 -2.93 -11.36
C SER A 127 21.54 -2.81 -11.07
N LEU A 128 22.04 -1.59 -10.90
CA LEU A 128 23.48 -1.29 -10.71
C LEU A 128 24.01 -1.88 -9.40
N LEU A 129 23.09 -2.14 -8.46
CA LEU A 129 23.31 -2.92 -7.26
C LEU A 129 22.31 -4.08 -7.28
N ALA A 130 22.74 -5.26 -6.84
CA ALA A 130 21.84 -6.37 -6.61
C ALA A 130 20.65 -5.88 -5.77
N ALA A 131 19.44 -6.38 -6.10
CA ALA A 131 18.23 -6.11 -5.34
C ALA A 131 18.53 -6.15 -3.83
N PRO A 132 17.93 -5.25 -3.01
CA PRO A 132 18.20 -5.21 -1.58
C PRO A 132 18.14 -6.63 -1.03
N ALA A 133 19.21 -7.00 -0.31
CA ALA A 133 19.51 -8.36 0.12
C ALA A 133 18.23 -9.14 0.42
N THR A 134 18.06 -10.28 -0.24
CA THR A 134 16.89 -11.18 -0.14
C THR A 134 16.28 -11.11 1.24
N VAL A 135 15.12 -10.46 1.34
CA VAL A 135 14.41 -10.28 2.60
C VAL A 135 14.21 -11.68 3.19
N PRO A 136 14.72 -11.97 4.41
CA PRO A 136 14.55 -13.27 5.06
C PRO A 136 13.13 -13.78 4.93
N THR A 137 12.96 -14.91 4.23
CA THR A 137 11.62 -15.42 3.89
C THR A 137 10.98 -16.18 5.05
N ALA A 138 11.72 -16.48 6.12
CA ALA A 138 11.20 -17.27 7.23
C ALA A 138 11.84 -16.93 8.58
N SER A 139 10.99 -16.79 9.59
CA SER A 139 11.36 -16.90 11.00
C SER A 139 10.61 -18.06 11.62
N GLN A 140 11.31 -18.87 12.43
CA GLN A 140 10.72 -20.00 13.16
C GLN A 140 9.65 -19.57 14.17
N PHE A 141 9.68 -18.32 14.63
CA PHE A 141 8.79 -17.80 15.69
C PHE A 141 7.57 -17.05 15.13
N LEU A 142 7.61 -16.62 13.86
CA LEU A 142 6.56 -15.79 13.25
C LEU A 142 5.16 -16.35 13.45
N ARG A 143 4.98 -17.64 13.20
CA ARG A 143 3.67 -18.29 13.35
C ARG A 143 3.21 -18.32 14.82
N SER A 144 4.13 -18.56 15.75
CA SER A 144 3.82 -18.57 17.18
C SER A 144 3.43 -17.18 17.68
N ASP A 145 4.15 -16.14 17.27
CA ASP A 145 3.85 -14.77 17.66
C ASP A 145 2.53 -14.28 17.09
N ILE A 146 2.21 -14.65 15.84
CA ILE A 146 0.88 -14.39 15.25
C ILE A 146 -0.23 -15.05 16.09
N LYS A 147 -0.03 -16.28 16.57
CA LYS A 147 -1.00 -16.95 17.45
C LYS A 147 -1.17 -16.23 18.78
N VAL A 148 -0.07 -15.78 19.40
CA VAL A 148 -0.12 -15.02 20.65
C VAL A 148 -0.86 -13.70 20.43
N PHE A 149 -0.52 -12.97 19.36
CA PHE A 149 -1.20 -11.74 18.97
C PHE A 149 -2.72 -11.96 18.82
N LEU A 150 -3.13 -12.98 18.06
CA LEU A 150 -4.55 -13.29 17.85
C LEU A 150 -5.29 -13.61 19.16
N ARG A 151 -4.64 -14.31 20.10
CA ARG A 151 -5.22 -14.57 21.43
C ARG A 151 -5.39 -13.29 22.23
N CYS A 152 -4.39 -12.39 22.23
CA CYS A 152 -4.49 -11.09 22.89
C CYS A 152 -5.64 -10.25 22.32
N GLN A 153 -5.80 -10.24 20.99
CA GLN A 153 -6.91 -9.52 20.34
C GLN A 153 -8.27 -10.12 20.67
N GLN A 154 -8.38 -11.45 20.74
CA GLN A 154 -9.64 -12.12 21.10
C GLN A 154 -10.03 -11.94 22.56
N ALA A 155 -9.04 -11.78 23.46
CA ALA A 155 -9.28 -11.53 24.87
C ALA A 155 -9.77 -10.09 25.15
N ASN A 156 -9.60 -9.17 24.19
CA ASN A 156 -10.07 -7.80 24.31
C ASN A 156 -11.42 -7.64 23.57
N PRO A 157 -12.55 -7.53 24.28
CA PRO A 157 -13.88 -7.45 23.67
C PRO A 157 -14.11 -6.16 22.87
N ASP A 158 -13.35 -5.09 23.15
CA ASP A 158 -13.45 -3.80 22.46
C ASP A 158 -12.48 -3.69 21.26
N ALA A 159 -11.65 -4.72 21.04
CA ALA A 159 -10.68 -4.71 19.94
C ALA A 159 -11.37 -4.89 18.58
N PRO A 160 -11.01 -4.09 17.55
CA PRO A 160 -11.57 -4.26 16.22
C PRO A 160 -11.13 -5.61 15.62
N PRO A 161 -11.98 -6.23 14.77
CA PRO A 161 -11.64 -7.49 14.12
C PRO A 161 -10.42 -7.31 13.22
N VAL A 162 -9.34 -8.04 13.53
CA VAL A 162 -8.08 -7.94 12.79
C VAL A 162 -8.06 -8.95 11.64
N ASN A 163 -7.80 -8.46 10.43
CA ASN A 163 -7.59 -9.32 9.25
C ASN A 163 -6.09 -9.56 9.01
N ALA A 164 -5.76 -10.55 8.17
CA ALA A 164 -4.36 -10.92 7.88
C ALA A 164 -3.49 -9.75 7.38
N ARG A 165 -4.08 -8.82 6.62
CA ARG A 165 -3.38 -7.63 6.13
C ARG A 165 -3.04 -6.68 7.28
N ALA A 166 -3.97 -6.48 8.21
CA ALA A 166 -3.74 -5.66 9.40
C ALA A 166 -2.64 -6.26 10.30
N ILE A 167 -2.65 -7.58 10.51
CA ILE A 167 -1.58 -8.28 11.25
C ILE A 167 -0.23 -8.02 10.59
N ALA A 168 -0.12 -8.24 9.27
CA ALA A 168 1.12 -8.00 8.55
C ALA A 168 1.58 -6.54 8.66
N ARG A 169 0.68 -5.56 8.59
CA ARG A 169 1.03 -4.15 8.78
C ARG A 169 1.57 -3.86 10.17
N ILE A 170 0.93 -4.37 11.23
CA ILE A 170 1.40 -4.20 12.61
C ILE A 170 2.80 -4.80 12.77
N LEU A 171 2.99 -6.05 12.32
CA LEU A 171 4.28 -6.75 12.42
C LEU A 171 5.40 -6.07 11.61
N HIS A 172 5.05 -5.30 10.57
CA HIS A 172 5.99 -4.47 9.81
C HIS A 172 6.12 -3.03 10.32
N GLY A 173 5.33 -2.63 11.31
CA GLY A 173 5.33 -1.26 11.81
C GLY A 173 4.71 -0.24 10.84
N LEU A 174 3.77 -0.67 9.99
CA LEU A 174 3.08 0.17 9.01
C LEU A 174 1.76 0.70 9.56
N THR A 175 1.63 2.03 9.64
CA THR A 175 0.40 2.73 10.08
C THR A 175 -0.82 2.39 9.25
N SER A 176 -2.02 2.35 9.84
CA SER A 176 -3.27 2.33 9.07
C SER A 176 -4.37 3.06 9.82
N PRO A 177 -5.49 3.44 9.17
CA PRO A 177 -6.57 4.15 9.85
C PRO A 177 -7.10 3.42 11.10
N ALA A 178 -7.16 2.08 11.06
CA ALA A 178 -7.57 1.26 12.20
C ALA A 178 -6.44 0.96 13.20
N PHE A 179 -5.18 1.13 12.80
CA PHE A 179 -3.98 0.85 13.60
C PHE A 179 -2.96 2.00 13.47
N PRO A 180 -3.22 3.18 14.08
CA PRO A 180 -2.37 4.36 13.91
C PRO A 180 -1.04 4.25 14.68
N THR A 181 0.06 4.75 14.10
CA THR A 181 1.39 4.74 14.74
C THR A 181 1.40 5.39 16.12
N CYS A 182 0.66 6.47 16.35
CA CYS A 182 0.65 7.16 17.64
C CYS A 182 0.17 6.27 18.80
N THR A 183 -0.67 5.28 18.51
CA THR A 183 -1.20 4.33 19.49
C THR A 183 -0.41 3.02 19.47
N TRP A 184 -0.11 2.50 18.28
CA TRP A 184 0.41 1.14 18.12
C TRP A 184 1.93 1.03 18.12
N SER A 185 2.68 2.12 17.92
CA SER A 185 4.15 2.08 17.87
C SER A 185 4.81 1.55 19.14
N LYS A 186 4.13 1.66 20.29
CA LYS A 186 4.60 1.16 21.59
C LYS A 186 4.23 -0.30 21.84
N HIS A 187 3.42 -0.92 20.97
CA HIS A 187 3.00 -2.30 21.13
C HIS A 187 4.16 -3.25 20.82
N HIS A 188 4.36 -4.31 21.62
CA HIS A 188 5.47 -5.27 21.45
C HIS A 188 5.58 -5.90 20.05
N PHE A 189 4.45 -6.16 19.38
CA PHE A 189 4.42 -6.72 18.03
C PHE A 189 4.66 -5.68 16.91
N TRP A 190 4.76 -4.38 17.24
CA TRP A 190 4.95 -3.35 16.23
C TRP A 190 6.34 -3.40 15.61
N GLY A 191 6.42 -3.69 14.31
CA GLY A 191 7.70 -3.75 13.59
C GLY A 191 8.57 -4.98 13.92
N LEU A 192 8.06 -5.94 14.69
CA LEU A 192 8.80 -7.14 15.11
C LEU A 192 9.36 -7.97 13.94
N TYR A 193 8.71 -7.89 12.78
CA TYR A 193 9.06 -8.61 11.56
C TYR A 193 9.23 -7.67 10.37
N ALA A 194 9.73 -6.45 10.60
CA ALA A 194 9.98 -5.46 9.55
C ALA A 194 10.94 -5.99 8.46
N ASP A 195 11.87 -6.87 8.85
CA ASP A 195 12.88 -7.45 7.97
C ASP A 195 12.45 -8.76 7.29
N ILE A 196 11.21 -9.23 7.47
CA ILE A 196 10.68 -10.42 6.77
C ILE A 196 9.84 -9.96 5.58
N ASP A 197 9.75 -10.75 4.52
CA ASP A 197 8.87 -10.40 3.39
C ASP A 197 7.40 -10.23 3.83
N PHE A 198 6.80 -9.08 3.46
CA PHE A 198 5.44 -8.70 3.84
C PHE A 198 4.40 -9.71 3.37
N HIS A 199 4.55 -10.25 2.16
CA HIS A 199 3.61 -11.22 1.62
C HIS A 199 3.68 -12.55 2.38
N THR A 200 4.87 -12.94 2.82
CA THR A 200 5.09 -14.11 3.65
C THR A 200 4.44 -13.97 5.02
N VAL A 201 4.63 -12.82 5.69
CA VAL A 201 3.94 -12.50 6.96
C VAL A 201 2.42 -12.54 6.78
N ARG A 202 1.91 -11.88 5.72
CA ARG A 202 0.46 -11.85 5.42
C ARG A 202 -0.11 -13.25 5.16
N ARG A 203 0.61 -14.10 4.42
CA ARG A 203 0.17 -15.46 4.10
C ARG A 203 0.05 -16.30 5.37
N ILE A 204 1.09 -16.29 6.22
CA ILE A 204 1.07 -17.03 7.48
C ILE A 204 -0.03 -16.48 8.40
N ALA A 205 -0.19 -15.16 8.46
CA ALA A 205 -1.28 -14.53 9.22
C ALA A 205 -2.67 -14.95 8.72
N LEU A 206 -2.86 -15.10 7.41
CA LEU A 206 -4.13 -15.58 6.84
C LEU A 206 -4.43 -17.01 7.26
N GLU A 207 -3.44 -17.91 7.17
CA GLU A 207 -3.56 -19.30 7.62
C GLU A 207 -4.00 -19.35 9.10
N GLU A 208 -3.38 -18.55 9.95
CA GLU A 208 -3.70 -18.51 11.39
C GLU A 208 -5.05 -17.85 11.70
N VAL A 209 -5.45 -16.80 10.99
CA VAL A 209 -6.80 -16.19 11.12
C VAL A 209 -7.89 -17.18 10.71
N ILE A 210 -7.66 -17.99 9.69
CA ILE A 210 -8.61 -19.05 9.29
C ILE A 210 -8.64 -20.15 10.35
N ALA A 211 -7.47 -20.54 10.87
CA ALA A 211 -7.34 -21.54 11.92
C ALA A 211 -7.98 -21.09 13.25
N SER A 212 -7.94 -19.80 13.59
CA SER A 212 -8.50 -19.29 14.85
C SER A 212 -10.03 -19.16 14.83
N ARG A 213 -10.68 -19.28 13.67
CA ARG A 213 -12.15 -19.21 13.57
C ARG A 213 -12.80 -20.45 14.19
N PRO A 214 -13.88 -20.30 14.97
CA PRO A 214 -14.61 -21.43 15.53
C PRO A 214 -15.17 -22.31 14.39
N HIS A 215 -15.21 -23.63 14.62
CA HIS A 215 -15.55 -24.66 13.62
C HIS A 215 -16.83 -24.38 12.82
N LYS A 216 -17.84 -23.71 13.42
CA LYS A 216 -19.12 -23.36 12.77
C LYS A 216 -18.99 -22.38 11.59
N LEU A 217 -17.87 -21.66 11.47
CA LEU A 217 -17.61 -20.71 10.38
C LEU A 217 -16.62 -21.24 9.32
N ARG A 218 -16.03 -22.42 9.53
CA ARG A 218 -15.13 -23.05 8.55
C ARG A 218 -15.88 -23.72 7.39
N LEU A 219 -17.18 -24.00 7.56
CA LEU A 219 -18.03 -24.74 6.61
C LEU A 219 -19.08 -23.85 5.93
N ARG A 220 -18.74 -22.64 5.50
CA ARG A 220 -19.51 -21.99 4.42
C ARG A 220 -18.80 -22.27 3.10
N PRO A 221 -19.04 -23.42 2.44
CA PRO A 221 -18.73 -23.52 1.03
C PRO A 221 -19.54 -22.44 0.32
N MET A 222 -18.91 -21.71 -0.59
CA MET A 222 -19.62 -20.85 -1.52
C MET A 222 -20.57 -21.74 -2.31
N LEU A 223 -21.85 -21.72 -1.92
CA LEU A 223 -22.91 -22.34 -2.69
C LEU A 223 -23.03 -21.58 -4.02
N LYS A 224 -23.13 -22.41 -5.06
CA LYS A 224 -23.05 -22.13 -6.50
C LYS A 224 -24.06 -21.08 -6.97
#